data_AF-A0AAP9WIV7-F1
#
_entry.id   AF-A0AAP9WIV7-F1
#
_cell.length_a   1.000
_cell.length_b   1.000
_cell.length_c   1.000
_cell.angle_alpha   90.00
_cell.angle_beta   90.00
_cell.angle_gamma   90.00
#
_symmetry.space_group_name_H-M   'P 1'
#
loop_
_entity.id
_entity.type
_entity.pdbx_description
1 polymer ?
#
loop_
_entity_poly.entity_id
_entity_poly.type
_entity_poly.pdbx_seq_one_letter_code
_entity_poly.pdbx_strand_id
1 'polypeptide(L)'
;MLEFSNVKPKEYIDPVTGEAVTLRLLHRITIPSDIRIVNSNGRDLDLIALEEKGSYEELMNLCEANATYLSENRFDITKMNEAIIPL
;
A
#
# COMPACT_ATOMS: atom_id res chain seq x y z
N MET A 1 12.91 -19.62 -1.45
CA MET A 1 13.07 -19.23 -0.03
C MET A 1 14.34 -18.38 0.20
N LEU A 2 14.79 -17.57 -0.77
CA LEU A 2 16.01 -16.72 -0.68
C LEU A 2 15.72 -15.25 -0.29
N GLU A 3 14.45 -14.86 -0.36
CA GLU A 3 14.04 -13.46 -0.29
C GLU A 3 13.94 -12.94 1.15
N PHE A 4 13.64 -13.84 2.10
CA PHE A 4 13.65 -13.55 3.55
C PHE A 4 15.06 -13.39 4.14
N SER A 5 16.08 -13.94 3.47
CA SER A 5 17.48 -13.86 3.92
C SER A 5 17.97 -12.41 3.95
N ASN A 6 17.50 -11.60 3.01
CA ASN A 6 17.94 -10.22 2.77
C ASN A 6 17.16 -9.16 3.56
N VAL A 7 16.03 -9.55 4.18
CA VAL A 7 15.24 -8.63 5.02
C VAL A 7 15.93 -8.49 6.36
N LYS A 8 16.35 -7.26 6.68
CA LYS A 8 16.96 -6.96 7.98
C LYS A 8 15.93 -7.19 9.10
N PRO A 9 16.23 -8.02 10.10
CA PRO A 9 15.37 -8.17 11.26
C PRO A 9 15.22 -6.82 11.99
N LYS A 10 14.02 -6.53 12.48
CA LYS A 10 13.74 -5.42 13.39
C LYS A 10 13.22 -5.96 14.71
N GLU A 11 13.65 -5.33 15.80
CA GLU A 11 13.11 -5.59 17.13
C GLU A 11 11.73 -4.94 17.26
N TYR A 12 10.78 -5.72 17.77
CA TYR A 12 9.42 -5.29 18.02
C TYR A 12 9.02 -5.77 19.43
N ILE A 13 8.32 -4.93 20.18
CA ILE A 13 7.78 -5.32 21.48
C ILE A 13 6.38 -5.86 21.24
N ASP A 14 6.18 -7.14 21.55
CA ASP A 14 4.86 -7.76 21.49
C ASP A 14 3.92 -7.06 22.50
N PRO A 15 2.80 -6.46 22.06
CA PRO A 15 1.89 -5.73 22.94
C PRO A 15 1.09 -6.63 23.90
N VAL A 16 1.07 -7.96 23.66
CA VAL A 16 0.34 -8.93 24.48
C VAL A 16 1.24 -9.51 25.58
N THR A 17 2.49 -9.84 25.24
CA THR A 17 3.43 -10.50 26.15
C THR A 17 4.46 -9.54 26.75
N GLY A 18 4.68 -8.38 26.12
CA GLY A 18 5.71 -7.41 26.51
C GLY A 18 7.14 -7.84 26.14
N GLU A 19 7.30 -8.98 25.46
CA GLU A 19 8.61 -9.51 25.08
C GLU A 19 9.13 -8.87 23.80
N ALA A 20 10.45 -8.69 23.73
CA ALA A 20 11.13 -8.26 22.52
C ALA A 20 11.23 -9.44 21.54
N VAL A 21 10.46 -9.38 20.45
CA VAL A 21 10.51 -10.36 19.37
C VAL A 21 11.22 -9.79 18.16
N THR A 22 12.01 -10.64 17.49
CA THR A 22 12.73 -10.26 16.28
C THR A 22 11.93 -10.70 15.06
N LEU A 23 11.42 -9.73 14.28
CA LEU A 23 10.59 -10.00 13.11
C LEU A 23 11.31 -9.61 11.81
N ARG A 24 11.04 -10.38 10.75
CA ARG A 24 11.42 -10.04 9.37
C ARG A 24 10.14 -9.80 8.57
N LEU A 25 9.78 -8.54 8.39
CA LEU A 25 8.62 -8.15 7.58
C LEU A 25 9.05 -8.01 6.11
N LEU A 26 8.65 -8.96 5.28
CA LEU A 26 8.78 -8.84 3.82
C LEU A 26 7.44 -8.32 3.28
N HIS A 27 7.32 -7.00 3.12
CA HIS A 27 6.28 -6.40 2.29
C HIS A 27 6.94 -5.88 1.02
N ARG A 28 6.70 -6.55 -0.11
CA ARG A 28 7.14 -6.06 -1.42
C ARG A 28 6.04 -5.19 -1.97
N ILE A 29 6.22 -3.87 -1.83
CA ILE A 29 5.42 -2.93 -2.61
C ILE A 29 5.82 -3.17 -4.06
N THR A 30 4.90 -3.70 -4.86
CA THR A 30 5.12 -3.83 -6.29
C THR A 30 4.98 -2.44 -6.89
N ILE A 31 6.11 -1.80 -7.20
CA ILE A 31 6.09 -0.52 -7.90
C ILE A 31 5.82 -0.83 -9.38
N PRO A 32 4.68 -0.40 -9.95
CA PRO A 32 4.39 -0.65 -11.35
C PRO A 32 5.46 0.00 -12.24
N SER A 33 5.85 -0.67 -13.32
CA SER A 33 6.81 -0.11 -14.29
C SER A 33 6.21 1.09 -15.03
N ASP A 34 4.90 1.06 -15.26
CA ASP A 34 4.13 2.12 -15.90
C ASP A 34 3.01 2.58 -14.97
N ILE A 35 2.91 3.90 -14.79
CA ILE A 35 1.90 4.53 -13.95
C ILE A 35 1.16 5.62 -14.71
N ARG A 36 -0.12 5.78 -14.40
CA ARG A 36 -0.92 6.95 -14.78
C ARG A 36 -1.36 7.65 -13.50
N ILE A 37 -1.12 8.96 -13.43
CA ILE A 37 -1.63 9.79 -12.32
C ILE A 37 -2.98 10.35 -12.73
N VAL A 38 -3.99 10.17 -11.88
CA VAL A 38 -5.33 10.74 -12.09
C VAL A 38 -5.68 11.65 -10.93
N ASN A 39 -6.46 12.69 -11.21
CA ASN A 39 -7.03 13.52 -10.15
C ASN A 39 -8.16 12.73 -9.47
N SER A 40 -7.98 12.38 -8.21
CA SER A 40 -8.99 11.66 -7.42
C SER A 40 -10.13 12.59 -7.00
N ASN A 41 -9.92 13.91 -6.88
CA ASN A 41 -10.91 14.89 -6.37
C ASN A 41 -11.56 14.43 -5.05
N GLY A 42 -10.81 13.76 -4.17
CA GLY A 42 -11.34 13.18 -2.93
C GLY A 42 -12.24 11.97 -3.10
N ARG A 43 -12.27 11.36 -4.30
CA ARG A 43 -12.96 10.08 -4.54
C ARG A 43 -12.17 8.92 -3.96
N ASP A 44 -12.91 7.98 -3.37
CA ASP A 44 -12.40 6.73 -2.84
C ASP A 44 -11.74 5.87 -3.93
N LEU A 45 -10.67 5.16 -3.57
CA LEU A 45 -9.91 4.32 -4.50
C LEU A 45 -10.73 3.13 -5.02
N ASP A 46 -11.74 2.66 -4.28
CA ASP A 46 -12.64 1.59 -4.71
C ASP A 46 -13.54 2.03 -5.88
N LEU A 47 -14.06 3.27 -5.85
CA LEU A 47 -14.81 3.87 -6.94
C LEU A 47 -13.94 4.07 -8.18
N ILE A 48 -12.69 4.49 -8.00
CA ILE A 48 -11.72 4.61 -9.10
C ILE A 48 -11.40 3.23 -9.68
N ALA A 49 -11.17 2.22 -8.83
CA ALA A 49 -10.90 0.85 -9.26
C ALA A 49 -12.08 0.23 -10.05
N LEU A 50 -13.31 0.46 -9.57
CA LEU A 50 -14.55 0.00 -10.19
C LEU A 50 -14.76 0.61 -11.58
N GLU A 51 -14.50 1.91 -11.75
CA GLU A 51 -14.68 2.60 -13.03
C GLU A 51 -13.58 2.26 -14.05
N GLU A 52 -12.34 2.07 -13.59
CA GLU A 52 -11.19 1.94 -14.49
C GLU A 52 -10.92 0.49 -14.91
N LYS A 53 -11.08 -0.49 -14.01
CA LYS A 53 -10.59 -1.87 -14.24
C LYS A 53 -11.54 -2.98 -13.74
N GLY A 54 -12.47 -2.68 -12.82
CA GLY A 54 -13.62 -3.53 -12.49
C GLY A 54 -13.36 -4.81 -11.67
N SER A 55 -12.15 -5.03 -11.12
CA SER A 55 -11.81 -6.23 -10.34
C SER A 55 -11.26 -5.91 -8.94
N TYR A 56 -11.43 -6.84 -7.99
CA TYR A 56 -10.93 -6.72 -6.62
C TYR A 56 -9.39 -6.75 -6.53
N GLU A 57 -8.75 -7.49 -7.42
CA GLU A 57 -7.28 -7.58 -7.51
C GLU A 57 -6.67 -6.23 -7.95
N GLU A 58 -7.35 -5.52 -8.84
CA GLU A 58 -6.97 -4.18 -9.29
C GLU A 58 -7.13 -3.13 -8.18
N LEU A 59 -8.16 -3.26 -7.34
CA LEU A 59 -8.29 -2.43 -6.13
C LEU A 59 -7.09 -2.66 -5.18
N MET A 60 -6.67 -3.90 -4.99
CA MET A 60 -5.49 -4.19 -4.16
C MET A 60 -4.23 -3.53 -4.73
N ASN A 61 -4.02 -3.63 -6.05
CA ASN A 61 -2.89 -3.00 -6.73
C ASN A 61 -2.91 -1.47 -6.62
N LEU A 62 -4.09 -0.86 -6.70
CA LEU A 62 -4.27 0.58 -6.48
C LEU A 62 -3.94 0.99 -5.04
N CYS A 63 -4.40 0.22 -4.05
CA CYS A 63 -4.07 0.46 -2.65
C CYS A 63 -2.56 0.33 -2.39
N GLU A 64 -1.89 -0.67 -2.98
CA GLU A 64 -0.45 -0.84 -2.86
C GLU A 64 0.33 0.32 -3.50
N ALA A 65 -0.05 0.74 -4.71
CA ALA A 65 0.60 1.84 -5.41
C ALA A 65 0.46 3.18 -4.67
N ASN A 66 -0.62 3.36 -3.91
CA ASN A 66 -0.89 4.58 -3.15
C ASN A 66 -0.61 4.44 -1.64
N ALA A 67 -0.04 3.32 -1.18
CA ALA A 67 0.10 2.99 0.24
C ALA A 67 0.88 4.05 1.03
N THR A 68 1.96 4.58 0.46
CA THR A 68 2.75 5.66 1.07
C THR A 68 1.91 6.91 1.26
N TYR A 69 1.20 7.34 0.22
CA TYR A 69 0.39 8.56 0.24
C TYR A 69 -0.84 8.42 1.16
N LEU A 70 -1.46 7.24 1.19
CA LEU A 70 -2.51 6.88 2.16
C LEU A 70 -1.99 6.94 3.60
N SER A 71 -0.82 6.35 3.85
CA SER A 71 -0.21 6.32 5.19
C SER A 71 0.15 7.72 5.68
N GLU A 72 0.72 8.57 4.83
CA GLU A 72 1.10 9.95 5.17
C GLU A 72 -0.13 10.79 5.56
N ASN A 73 -1.26 10.56 4.89
CA ASN A 73 -2.52 11.24 5.15
C ASN A 73 -3.40 10.54 6.20
N ARG A 74 -2.88 9.53 6.92
CA ARG A 74 -3.64 8.74 7.91
C ARG A 74 -4.92 8.12 7.35
N PHE A 75 -4.88 7.69 6.09
CA PHE A 75 -6.01 7.15 5.35
C PHE A 75 -7.19 8.13 5.18
N ASP A 76 -6.95 9.43 5.35
CA ASP A 76 -7.93 10.48 5.06
C ASP A 76 -7.91 10.81 3.57
N ILE A 77 -8.75 10.10 2.82
CA ILE A 77 -8.87 10.21 1.36
C ILE A 77 -9.29 11.62 0.89
N THR A 78 -9.92 12.42 1.76
CA THR A 78 -10.33 13.79 1.40
C THR A 78 -9.14 14.72 1.21
N LYS A 79 -7.96 14.32 1.70
CA LYS A 79 -6.70 15.03 1.52
C LYS A 79 -5.92 14.54 0.31
N MET A 80 -6.39 13.49 -0.35
CA MET A 80 -5.77 12.95 -1.56
C MET A 80 -6.42 13.61 -2.78
N ASN A 81 -5.64 14.42 -3.49
CA ASN A 81 -6.06 15.04 -4.75
C ASN A 81 -5.65 14.21 -5.96
N GLU A 82 -4.69 13.31 -5.80
CA GLU A 82 -4.15 12.50 -6.87
C GLU A 82 -4.09 11.04 -6.44
N ALA A 83 -4.31 10.14 -7.40
CA ALA A 83 -4.16 8.70 -7.25
C ALA A 83 -3.27 8.15 -8.37
N ILE A 84 -2.36 7.25 -8.00
CA ILE A 84 -1.49 6.51 -8.90
C ILE A 84 -2.23 5.26 -9.36
N ILE A 85 -2.42 5.11 -10.67
CA ILE A 85 -3.00 3.92 -11.31
C ILE A 85 -1.87 3.12 -11.98
N PRO A 86 -1.59 1.89 -11.52
CA PRO A 86 -0.78 0.91 -12.25
C PRO A 86 -1.38 0.61 -13.63
N LEU A 87 -0.58 0.65 -14.69
CA LEU A 87 -1.05 0.32 -16.06
C LEU A 87 -0.89 -1.16 -16.40
#